data_AF-A0A9D3LN35-F1
#
_entry.id   AF-A0A9D3LN35-F1
#
_cell.length_a   1.000
_cell.length_b   1.000
_cell.length_c   1.000
_cell.angle_alpha   90.00
_cell.angle_beta   90.00
_cell.angle_gamma   90.00
#
_symmetry.space_group_name_H-M   'P 1'
#
loop_
_entity.id
_entity.type
_entity.pdbx_description
1 polymer ?
#
loop_
_entity_poly.entity_id
_entity_poly.type
_entity_poly.pdbx_seq_one_letter_code
_entity_poly.pdbx_strand_id
1 'polypeptide(L)'
;MKRLNWSKIRPQEMSESCFWIMANEDKYENADLLAKLAHTFGSQKLARREEDDLEEKKSIKKRIKELKVLDPKIAQNLSIFLGSFRMPYQEIRRIVLEVDEEQLSEPMIQNLVKHLPEQEQLNALVKYKHEYANLSEPEQFGVVMSSVKRLRPRLSSILFRLQFEEQVNNVRPDVLAVSAACEEVRRSRGFRTLLELVLLIGNYMNAGSRNAQSYGFDLSSLCKLKDTKSADQKQTLLHFLAEACEESFPEVLRFAEDLQHVERASRVSAENLERNLKQMERQIAQLERDLETFSSEEPQDMFVSKMSISFLTCSCARVNTAVRCEAAAGFGRAWQPSISTYQTRSCAPTGRSSDWLVPEDGSSFRSKGSLIRQARLTGPDRGTAHPPPGASDGLPTPT
;
A
#
# COMPACT_ATOMS: atom_id res chain seq x y z
N MET A 1 -12.95 -30.77 30.69
CA MET A 1 -12.99 -29.30 30.53
C MET A 1 -13.07 -28.95 29.06
N LYS A 2 -13.64 -27.79 28.71
CA LYS A 2 -13.53 -27.26 27.35
C LYS A 2 -12.05 -27.07 27.00
N ARG A 3 -11.66 -27.39 25.76
CA ARG A 3 -10.25 -27.31 25.31
C ARG A 3 -9.94 -25.91 24.82
N LEU A 4 -8.75 -25.42 25.13
CA LEU A 4 -8.21 -24.19 24.55
C LEU A 4 -7.59 -24.52 23.17
N ASN A 5 -8.08 -23.87 22.11
CA ASN A 5 -7.59 -24.08 20.75
C ASN A 5 -6.43 -23.13 20.42
N TRP A 6 -5.24 -23.45 20.92
CA TRP A 6 -4.00 -22.73 20.57
C TRP A 6 -3.26 -23.34 19.37
N SER A 7 -2.50 -22.51 18.66
CA SER A 7 -1.53 -22.97 17.66
C SER A 7 -0.19 -23.22 18.36
N LYS A 8 0.23 -24.48 18.44
CA LYS A 8 1.46 -24.87 19.15
C LYS A 8 2.71 -24.48 18.37
N ILE A 9 3.66 -23.83 19.03
CA ILE A 9 5.02 -23.56 18.50
C ILE A 9 5.87 -24.82 18.67
N ARG A 10 6.58 -25.23 17.62
CA ARG A 10 7.46 -26.41 17.68
C ARG A 10 8.82 -26.03 18.29
N PRO A 11 9.50 -26.94 19.03
CA PRO A 11 10.83 -26.64 19.58
C PRO A 11 11.86 -26.24 18.50
N GLN A 12 11.73 -26.75 17.27
CA GLN A 12 12.63 -26.38 16.16
C GLN A 12 12.45 -24.93 15.68
N GLU A 13 11.34 -24.28 16.03
CA GLU A 13 11.00 -22.92 15.65
C GLU A 13 11.39 -21.90 16.74
N MET A 14 11.98 -22.37 17.85
CA MET A 14 12.39 -21.53 18.98
C MET A 14 13.89 -21.21 18.90
N SER A 15 14.24 -19.92 18.85
CA SER A 15 15.63 -19.45 18.98
C SER A 15 16.10 -19.54 20.44
N GLU A 16 17.42 -19.61 20.67
CA GLU A 16 17.99 -19.72 22.04
C GLU A 16 17.62 -18.53 22.96
N SER A 17 17.33 -17.37 22.39
CA SER A 17 16.87 -16.18 23.11
C SER A 17 15.35 -16.08 23.25
N CYS A 18 14.61 -17.12 22.86
CA CYS A 18 13.16 -17.13 22.88
C CYS A 18 12.64 -17.18 24.33
N PHE A 19 11.69 -16.30 24.66
CA PHE A 19 11.06 -16.24 25.98
C PHE A 19 10.53 -17.60 26.46
N TRP A 20 9.99 -18.43 25.56
CA TRP A 20 9.43 -19.74 25.88
C TRP A 20 10.45 -20.74 26.44
N ILE A 21 11.75 -20.51 26.25
CA ILE A 21 12.83 -21.32 26.83
C ILE A 21 13.04 -20.99 28.32
N MET A 22 12.79 -19.73 28.71
CA MET A 22 12.89 -19.26 30.10
C MET A 22 11.57 -19.36 30.86
N ALA A 23 10.47 -19.70 30.17
CA ALA A 23 9.18 -19.86 30.80
C ALA A 23 9.18 -21.11 31.69
N ASN A 24 8.75 -20.94 32.94
CA ASN A 24 8.49 -22.02 33.88
C ASN A 24 7.05 -21.81 34.37
N GLU A 25 6.16 -22.69 33.98
CA GLU A 25 4.73 -22.68 34.31
C GLU A 25 4.45 -23.19 35.71
N ASP A 26 5.29 -24.10 36.23
CA ASP A 26 5.08 -24.76 37.51
C ASP A 26 5.11 -23.77 38.69
N LYS A 27 5.83 -22.65 38.56
CA LYS A 27 5.84 -21.58 39.59
C LYS A 27 4.47 -20.94 39.82
N TYR A 28 3.54 -21.09 38.88
CA TYR A 28 2.19 -20.54 38.95
C TYR A 28 1.14 -21.61 39.27
N GLU A 29 1.56 -22.87 39.48
CA GLU A 29 0.65 -23.94 39.85
C GLU A 29 0.05 -23.68 41.23
N ASN A 30 -1.27 -23.51 41.27
CA ASN A 30 -2.01 -23.28 42.50
C ASN A 30 -3.29 -24.13 42.47
N ALA A 31 -3.45 -25.00 43.47
CA ALA A 31 -4.54 -25.95 43.54
C ALA A 31 -5.93 -25.28 43.56
N ASP A 32 -6.07 -24.14 44.24
CA ASP A 32 -7.33 -23.39 44.29
C ASP A 32 -7.65 -22.74 42.94
N LEU A 33 -6.62 -22.21 42.26
CA LEU A 33 -6.75 -21.66 40.91
C LEU A 33 -7.19 -22.74 39.91
N LEU A 34 -6.55 -23.91 39.96
CA LEU A 34 -6.86 -25.04 39.09
C LEU A 34 -8.25 -25.63 39.40
N ALA A 35 -8.63 -25.71 40.67
CA ALA A 35 -9.97 -26.16 41.08
C ALA A 35 -11.06 -25.19 40.60
N LYS A 36 -10.84 -23.88 40.72
CA LYS A 36 -11.74 -22.85 40.19
C LYS A 36 -11.85 -22.94 38.66
N LEU A 37 -10.73 -23.13 37.97
CA LEU A 37 -10.71 -23.32 36.52
C LEU A 37 -11.50 -24.58 36.10
N ALA A 38 -11.29 -25.69 36.82
CA ALA A 38 -11.99 -26.95 36.59
C ALA A 38 -13.50 -26.84 36.85
N HIS A 39 -13.91 -26.08 37.85
CA HIS A 39 -15.31 -25.82 38.13
C HIS A 39 -15.96 -24.93 37.05
N THR A 40 -15.31 -23.83 36.66
CA THR A 40 -15.86 -22.86 35.71
C THR A 40 -15.88 -23.38 34.26
N PHE A 41 -14.85 -24.13 33.84
CA PHE A 41 -14.70 -24.62 32.47
C PHE A 41 -14.80 -26.15 32.35
N GLY A 42 -15.17 -26.82 33.44
CA GLY A 42 -15.57 -28.22 33.46
C GLY A 42 -16.69 -28.47 32.46
N SER A 43 -16.56 -29.51 31.65
CA SER A 43 -17.72 -29.98 30.90
C SER A 43 -18.63 -30.68 31.90
N GLN A 44 -19.61 -29.95 32.42
CA GLN A 44 -20.73 -30.59 33.09
C GLN A 44 -21.40 -31.51 32.06
N LYS A 45 -21.21 -32.82 32.18
CA LYS A 45 -22.25 -33.74 31.73
C LYS A 45 -23.41 -33.49 32.68
N LEU A 46 -24.34 -32.62 32.29
CA LEU A 46 -25.65 -32.62 32.90
C LEU A 46 -26.10 -34.08 32.90
N ALA A 47 -26.32 -34.65 34.08
CA ALA A 47 -27.11 -35.86 34.24
C ALA A 47 -28.56 -35.50 33.85
N ARG A 48 -28.77 -35.27 32.55
CA ARG A 48 -30.10 -35.26 31.97
C ARG A 48 -30.56 -36.72 32.03
N ARG A 49 -31.68 -36.93 32.72
CA ARG A 49 -32.42 -38.19 32.78
C ARG A 49 -32.44 -38.80 31.37
N GLU A 50 -31.99 -40.03 31.25
CA GLU A 50 -31.73 -40.72 29.96
C GLU A 50 -32.98 -40.89 29.08
N GLU A 51 -34.17 -40.56 29.59
CA GLU A 51 -35.44 -40.67 28.86
C GLU A 51 -35.75 -39.45 27.97
N ASP A 52 -35.41 -38.22 28.37
CA ASP A 52 -35.67 -37.01 27.56
C ASP A 52 -34.61 -36.79 26.46
N ASP A 53 -33.36 -37.22 26.69
CA ASP A 53 -32.26 -37.00 25.75
C ASP A 53 -32.33 -37.95 24.53
N LEU A 54 -33.10 -39.04 24.60
CA LEU A 54 -33.37 -39.94 23.47
C LEU A 54 -34.47 -39.38 22.54
N GLU A 55 -35.48 -38.71 23.08
CA GLU A 55 -36.51 -37.97 22.33
C GLU A 55 -35.92 -36.68 21.71
N GLU A 56 -35.09 -35.94 22.47
CA GLU A 56 -34.43 -34.72 21.98
C GLU A 56 -33.32 -35.05 20.96
N LYS A 57 -32.55 -36.14 21.13
CA LYS A 57 -31.62 -36.62 20.07
C LYS A 57 -32.33 -37.23 18.87
N LYS A 58 -33.50 -37.87 19.02
CA LYS A 58 -34.30 -38.33 17.87
C LYS A 58 -34.93 -37.16 17.12
N SER A 59 -35.37 -36.10 17.81
CA SER A 59 -35.96 -34.92 17.18
C SER A 59 -34.91 -34.00 16.54
N ILE A 60 -33.71 -33.89 17.11
CA ILE A 60 -32.56 -33.19 16.50
C ILE A 60 -32.00 -34.00 15.32
N LYS A 61 -31.87 -35.34 15.42
CA LYS A 61 -31.51 -36.18 14.26
C LYS A 61 -32.56 -36.15 13.14
N LYS A 62 -33.86 -35.99 13.46
CA LYS A 62 -34.94 -35.80 12.47
C LYS A 62 -34.91 -34.45 11.74
N ARG A 63 -34.13 -33.47 12.21
CA ARG A 63 -34.03 -32.13 11.58
C ARG A 63 -32.77 -31.91 10.74
N ILE A 64 -31.80 -32.82 10.76
CA ILE A 64 -30.64 -32.75 9.86
C ILE A 64 -31.10 -33.31 8.51
N LYS A 65 -31.57 -32.41 7.64
CA LYS A 65 -31.84 -32.76 6.26
C LYS A 65 -30.51 -33.13 5.59
N GLU A 66 -30.48 -34.29 4.94
CA GLU A 66 -29.29 -34.76 4.24
C GLU A 66 -28.94 -33.82 3.08
N LEU A 67 -27.63 -33.61 2.86
CA LEU A 67 -27.14 -32.85 1.72
C LEU A 67 -27.36 -33.67 0.44
N LYS A 68 -27.95 -33.05 -0.58
CA LYS A 68 -28.23 -33.67 -1.87
C LYS A 68 -27.19 -33.34 -2.93
N VAL A 69 -26.60 -32.15 -2.89
CA VAL A 69 -25.69 -31.63 -3.92
C VAL A 69 -24.41 -31.07 -3.34
N LEU A 70 -24.51 -30.26 -2.28
CA LEU A 70 -23.35 -29.56 -1.74
C LEU A 70 -22.45 -30.52 -0.97
N ASP A 71 -21.15 -30.33 -1.07
CA ASP A 71 -20.21 -31.03 -0.20
C ASP A 71 -20.34 -30.51 1.25
N PRO A 72 -20.01 -31.35 2.25
CA PRO A 72 -20.15 -30.98 3.66
C PRO A 72 -19.39 -29.72 4.07
N LYS A 73 -18.26 -29.40 3.42
CA LYS A 73 -17.43 -28.24 3.78
C LYS A 73 -18.04 -26.94 3.26
N ILE A 74 -18.49 -26.91 2.01
CA ILE A 74 -19.22 -25.74 1.46
C ILE A 74 -20.53 -25.53 2.22
N ALA A 75 -21.29 -26.60 2.47
CA ALA A 75 -22.52 -26.53 3.24
C ALA A 75 -22.29 -25.97 4.65
N GLN A 76 -21.25 -26.43 5.35
CA GLN A 76 -20.90 -25.93 6.68
C GLN A 76 -20.50 -24.45 6.66
N ASN A 77 -19.67 -24.02 5.70
CA ASN A 77 -19.27 -22.62 5.59
C ASN A 77 -20.46 -21.70 5.30
N LEU A 78 -21.37 -22.12 4.42
CA LEU A 78 -22.60 -21.41 4.16
C LEU A 78 -23.51 -21.37 5.38
N SER A 79 -23.67 -22.47 6.12
CA SER A 79 -24.44 -22.46 7.38
C SER A 79 -23.87 -21.47 8.41
N ILE A 80 -22.54 -21.38 8.53
CA ILE A 80 -21.89 -20.40 9.42
C ILE A 80 -22.19 -18.96 8.95
N PHE A 81 -22.05 -18.70 7.65
CA PHE A 81 -22.36 -17.41 7.05
C PHE A 81 -23.84 -17.02 7.29
N LEU A 82 -24.78 -17.90 6.96
CA LEU A 82 -26.22 -17.66 7.11
C LEU A 82 -26.61 -17.46 8.58
N GLY A 83 -26.03 -18.24 9.49
CA GLY A 83 -26.25 -18.10 10.93
C GLY A 83 -25.72 -16.79 11.52
N SER A 84 -24.73 -16.17 10.87
CA SER A 84 -24.13 -14.88 11.27
C SER A 84 -24.94 -13.70 10.76
N PHE A 85 -25.41 -13.74 9.50
CA PHE A 85 -26.15 -12.63 8.88
C PHE A 85 -27.65 -12.63 9.20
N ARG A 86 -28.24 -13.81 9.48
CA ARG A 86 -29.66 -13.97 9.89
C ARG A 86 -30.66 -13.20 9.02
N MET A 87 -30.41 -13.17 7.72
CA MET A 87 -31.23 -12.47 6.74
C MET A 87 -32.01 -13.49 5.89
N PRO A 88 -33.28 -13.24 5.54
CA PRO A 88 -34.02 -14.09 4.62
C PRO A 88 -33.29 -14.23 3.27
N TYR A 89 -33.24 -15.43 2.69
CA TYR A 89 -32.46 -15.65 1.46
C TYR A 89 -32.99 -14.83 0.27
N GLN A 90 -34.30 -14.58 0.23
CA GLN A 90 -34.92 -13.69 -0.76
C GLN A 90 -34.48 -12.24 -0.59
N GLU A 91 -34.24 -11.81 0.65
CA GLU A 91 -33.73 -10.47 0.94
C GLU A 91 -32.26 -10.35 0.50
N ILE A 92 -31.44 -11.37 0.76
CA ILE A 92 -30.06 -11.43 0.23
C ILE A 92 -30.05 -11.35 -1.30
N ARG A 93 -30.97 -12.06 -1.98
CA ARG A 93 -31.14 -11.95 -3.43
C ARG A 93 -31.51 -10.53 -3.86
N ARG A 94 -32.49 -9.92 -3.18
CA ARG A 94 -32.99 -8.57 -3.48
C ARG A 94 -31.88 -7.53 -3.40
N ILE A 95 -31.16 -7.47 -2.27
CA ILE A 95 -30.09 -6.47 -2.08
C ILE A 95 -28.95 -6.62 -3.09
N VAL A 96 -28.67 -7.85 -3.57
CA VAL A 96 -27.66 -8.13 -4.61
C VAL A 96 -28.14 -7.70 -6.00
N LEU A 97 -29.43 -7.85 -6.31
CA LEU A 97 -30.01 -7.40 -7.58
C LEU A 97 -30.16 -5.87 -7.64
N GLU A 98 -30.62 -5.27 -6.55
CA GLU A 98 -30.85 -3.84 -6.43
C GLU A 98 -29.56 -3.04 -6.20
N VAL A 99 -28.48 -3.73 -5.79
CA VAL A 99 -27.21 -3.10 -5.34
C VAL A 99 -27.51 -2.09 -4.22
N ASP A 100 -28.17 -2.57 -3.17
CA ASP A 100 -28.58 -1.76 -2.01
C ASP A 100 -27.36 -1.45 -1.12
N GLU A 101 -26.79 -0.26 -1.31
CA GLU A 101 -25.58 0.20 -0.60
C GLU A 101 -25.77 0.38 0.91
N GLU A 102 -27.00 0.49 1.41
CA GLU A 102 -27.25 0.65 2.86
C GLU A 102 -27.18 -0.70 3.59
N GLN A 103 -27.53 -1.77 2.89
CA GLN A 103 -27.57 -3.12 3.45
C GLN A 103 -26.37 -3.98 3.05
N LEU A 104 -25.73 -3.68 1.92
CA LEU A 104 -24.55 -4.37 1.46
C LEU A 104 -23.32 -3.92 2.26
N SER A 105 -22.67 -4.86 2.94
CA SER A 105 -21.39 -4.63 3.60
C SER A 105 -20.26 -5.41 2.90
N GLU A 106 -19.05 -4.85 2.93
CA GLU A 106 -17.87 -5.51 2.34
C GLU A 106 -17.65 -6.92 2.91
N PRO A 107 -17.68 -7.16 4.25
CA PRO A 107 -17.50 -8.49 4.80
C PRO A 107 -18.57 -9.48 4.34
N MET A 108 -19.82 -9.02 4.12
CA MET A 108 -20.88 -9.86 3.59
C MET A 108 -20.56 -10.36 2.20
N ILE A 109 -20.19 -9.43 1.30
CA ILE A 109 -19.92 -9.77 -0.09
C ILE A 109 -18.63 -10.57 -0.24
N GLN A 110 -17.59 -10.27 0.55
CA GLN A 110 -16.38 -11.09 0.59
C GLN A 110 -16.67 -12.53 1.00
N ASN A 111 -17.46 -12.75 2.06
CA ASN A 111 -17.85 -14.09 2.49
C ASN A 111 -18.72 -14.79 1.46
N LEU A 112 -19.65 -14.06 0.81
CA LEU A 112 -20.43 -14.60 -0.29
C LEU A 112 -19.53 -15.06 -1.45
N VAL A 113 -18.62 -14.21 -1.94
CA VAL A 113 -17.69 -14.57 -3.02
C VAL A 113 -16.83 -15.78 -2.65
N LYS A 114 -16.34 -15.83 -1.41
CA LYS A 114 -15.45 -16.90 -0.93
C LYS A 114 -16.15 -18.25 -0.71
N HIS A 115 -17.39 -18.23 -0.27
CA HIS A 115 -18.12 -19.44 0.14
C HIS A 115 -19.24 -19.84 -0.82
N LEU A 116 -19.43 -19.09 -1.92
CA LEU A 116 -20.41 -19.44 -2.93
C LEU A 116 -20.10 -20.83 -3.53
N PRO A 117 -21.12 -21.69 -3.71
CA PRO A 117 -20.95 -22.93 -4.46
C PRO A 117 -20.46 -22.67 -5.89
N GLU A 118 -19.89 -23.68 -6.51
CA GLU A 118 -19.52 -23.61 -7.92
C GLU A 118 -20.77 -23.52 -8.82
N GLN A 119 -20.62 -22.92 -10.00
CA GLN A 119 -21.76 -22.72 -10.90
C GLN A 119 -22.45 -24.05 -11.27
N GLU A 120 -21.68 -25.13 -11.39
CA GLU A 120 -22.19 -26.48 -11.62
C GLU A 120 -23.07 -26.98 -10.46
N GLN A 121 -22.65 -26.72 -9.22
CA GLN A 121 -23.41 -27.09 -8.01
C GLN A 121 -24.69 -26.25 -7.91
N LEU A 122 -24.63 -24.96 -8.22
CA LEU A 122 -25.83 -24.10 -8.29
C LEU A 122 -26.82 -24.60 -9.35
N ASN A 123 -26.33 -24.97 -10.54
CA ASN A 123 -27.16 -25.52 -11.61
C ASN A 123 -27.79 -26.88 -11.22
N ALA A 124 -27.05 -27.72 -10.48
CA ALA A 124 -27.58 -28.98 -9.97
C ALA A 124 -28.66 -28.75 -8.90
N LEU A 125 -28.51 -27.75 -8.03
CA LEU A 125 -29.50 -27.38 -7.03
C LEU A 125 -30.84 -26.92 -7.62
N VAL A 126 -30.84 -26.25 -8.79
CA VAL A 126 -32.07 -25.85 -9.50
C VAL A 126 -33.01 -27.03 -9.74
N LYS A 127 -32.46 -28.23 -10.01
CA LYS A 127 -33.24 -29.45 -10.24
C LYS A 127 -34.11 -29.83 -9.03
N TYR A 128 -33.68 -29.47 -7.82
CA TYR A 128 -34.37 -29.77 -6.57
C TYR A 128 -35.31 -28.64 -6.11
N LYS A 129 -35.58 -27.63 -6.94
CA LYS A 129 -36.48 -26.50 -6.61
C LYS A 129 -37.89 -26.95 -6.19
N HIS A 130 -38.39 -28.05 -6.75
CA HIS A 130 -39.69 -28.64 -6.40
C HIS A 130 -39.70 -29.30 -5.01
N GLU A 131 -38.53 -29.66 -4.47
CA GLU A 131 -38.34 -30.23 -3.15
C GLU A 131 -37.70 -29.22 -2.17
N TYR A 132 -37.86 -27.92 -2.39
CA TYR A 132 -37.21 -26.87 -1.59
C TYR A 132 -37.40 -27.04 -0.08
N ALA A 133 -38.61 -27.43 0.37
CA ALA A 133 -38.91 -27.67 1.78
C ALA A 133 -38.12 -28.83 2.39
N ASN A 134 -37.61 -29.77 1.57
CA ASN A 134 -36.83 -30.94 2.00
C ASN A 134 -35.31 -30.72 1.92
N LEU A 135 -34.85 -29.59 1.36
CA LEU A 135 -33.43 -29.24 1.28
C LEU A 135 -32.89 -28.69 2.60
N SER A 136 -31.61 -28.92 2.84
CA SER A 136 -30.86 -28.31 3.95
C SER A 136 -30.78 -26.79 3.78
N GLU A 137 -30.55 -26.06 4.88
CA GLU A 137 -30.43 -24.60 4.89
C GLU A 137 -29.47 -24.02 3.82
N PRO A 138 -28.22 -24.49 3.70
CA PRO A 138 -27.28 -23.97 2.69
C PRO A 138 -27.71 -24.29 1.26
N GLU A 139 -28.42 -25.40 1.03
CA GLU A 139 -28.94 -25.77 -0.28
C GLU A 139 -30.17 -24.95 -0.66
N GLN A 140 -31.05 -24.64 0.31
CA GLN A 140 -32.15 -23.69 0.12
C GLN A 140 -31.62 -22.31 -0.30
N PHE A 141 -30.59 -21.82 0.39
CA PHE A 141 -29.89 -20.61 -0.01
C PHE A 141 -29.31 -20.71 -1.43
N GLY A 142 -28.63 -21.82 -1.76
CA GLY A 142 -28.09 -22.04 -3.09
C GLY A 142 -29.16 -22.04 -4.19
N VAL A 143 -30.34 -22.62 -3.94
CA VAL A 143 -31.47 -22.56 -4.88
C VAL A 143 -31.94 -21.13 -5.11
N VAL A 144 -32.08 -20.31 -4.05
CA VAL A 144 -32.49 -18.90 -4.21
C VAL A 144 -31.45 -18.12 -5.01
N MET A 145 -30.18 -18.27 -4.67
CA MET A 145 -29.08 -17.57 -5.33
C MET A 145 -28.84 -18.04 -6.78
N SER A 146 -29.17 -19.28 -7.11
CA SER A 146 -29.06 -19.81 -8.48
C SER A 146 -29.95 -19.07 -9.49
N SER A 147 -31.01 -18.38 -9.03
CA SER A 147 -31.86 -17.55 -9.87
C SER A 147 -31.20 -16.25 -10.33
N VAL A 148 -30.11 -15.82 -9.68
CA VAL A 148 -29.38 -14.59 -10.02
C VAL A 148 -28.48 -14.86 -11.21
N LYS A 149 -28.78 -14.21 -12.34
CA LYS A 149 -27.94 -14.30 -13.55
C LYS A 149 -26.53 -13.76 -13.27
N ARG A 150 -25.53 -14.53 -13.69
CA ARG A 150 -24.09 -14.24 -13.55
C ARG A 150 -23.72 -13.78 -12.13
N LEU A 151 -24.15 -14.54 -11.14
CA LEU A 151 -23.97 -14.21 -9.73
C LEU A 151 -22.50 -13.91 -9.35
N ARG A 152 -21.54 -14.71 -9.81
CA ARG A 152 -20.12 -14.52 -9.47
C ARG A 152 -19.53 -13.20 -9.98
N PRO A 153 -19.64 -12.87 -11.29
CA PRO A 153 -19.26 -11.56 -11.79
C PRO A 153 -19.97 -10.42 -11.05
N ARG A 154 -21.28 -10.55 -10.81
CA ARG A 154 -22.08 -9.55 -10.09
C ARG A 154 -21.53 -9.27 -8.68
N LEU A 155 -21.29 -10.31 -7.89
CA LEU A 155 -20.74 -10.18 -6.54
C LEU A 155 -19.32 -9.59 -6.57
N SER A 156 -18.51 -9.95 -7.56
CA SER A 156 -17.15 -9.41 -7.72
C SER A 156 -17.18 -7.91 -8.06
N SER A 157 -18.09 -7.48 -8.93
CA SER A 157 -18.34 -6.06 -9.24
C SER A 157 -18.84 -5.28 -8.02
N ILE A 158 -19.77 -5.84 -7.24
CA ILE A 158 -20.26 -5.22 -6.00
C ILE A 158 -19.14 -5.09 -4.99
N LEU A 159 -18.33 -6.14 -4.80
CA LEU A 159 -17.20 -6.10 -3.89
C LEU A 159 -16.22 -4.99 -4.29
N PHE A 160 -15.88 -4.92 -5.58
CA PHE A 160 -15.01 -3.89 -6.09
C PHE A 160 -15.59 -2.50 -5.85
N ARG A 161 -16.88 -2.28 -6.09
CA ARG A 161 -17.57 -1.01 -5.80
C ARG A 161 -17.41 -0.60 -4.34
N LEU A 162 -17.64 -1.52 -3.40
CA LEU A 162 -17.54 -1.26 -1.96
C LEU A 162 -16.11 -0.90 -1.53
N GLN A 163 -15.09 -1.53 -2.13
CA GLN A 163 -13.68 -1.34 -1.79
C GLN A 163 -13.02 -0.18 -2.53
N PHE A 164 -13.61 0.30 -3.62
CA PHE A 164 -12.95 1.23 -4.54
C PHE A 164 -12.53 2.55 -3.87
N GLU A 165 -13.40 3.12 -3.04
CA GLU A 165 -13.12 4.39 -2.36
C GLU A 165 -11.89 4.27 -1.46
N GLU A 166 -11.82 3.18 -0.70
CA GLU A 166 -10.69 2.89 0.18
C GLU A 166 -9.40 2.67 -0.64
N GLN A 167 -9.47 1.87 -1.71
CA GLN A 167 -8.32 1.63 -2.59
C GLN A 167 -7.77 2.93 -3.19
N VAL A 168 -8.65 3.82 -3.67
CA VAL A 168 -8.25 5.14 -4.18
C VAL A 168 -7.66 5.99 -3.07
N ASN A 169 -8.27 6.04 -1.88
CA ASN A 169 -7.77 6.83 -0.76
C ASN A 169 -6.43 6.34 -0.21
N ASN A 170 -6.13 5.05 -0.36
CA ASN A 170 -4.84 4.47 0.01
C ASN A 170 -3.74 4.83 -1.02
N VAL A 171 -4.09 4.96 -2.30
CA VAL A 171 -3.13 5.22 -3.40
C VAL A 171 -2.91 6.71 -3.66
N ARG A 172 -3.97 7.51 -3.59
CA ARG A 172 -3.97 8.95 -3.93
C ARG A 172 -2.89 9.76 -3.21
N PRO A 173 -2.65 9.62 -1.89
CA PRO A 173 -1.69 10.47 -1.20
C PRO A 173 -0.24 10.25 -1.66
N ASP A 174 0.09 9.01 -2.02
CA ASP A 174 1.41 8.64 -2.53
C ASP A 174 1.65 9.22 -3.93
N VAL A 175 0.64 9.11 -4.78
CA VAL A 175 0.64 9.70 -6.11
C VAL A 175 0.83 11.22 -6.06
N LEU A 176 0.08 11.90 -5.19
CA LEU A 176 0.18 13.35 -5.00
C LEU A 176 1.56 13.75 -4.46
N ALA A 177 2.10 12.99 -3.51
CA ALA A 177 3.42 13.27 -2.94
C ALA A 177 4.51 13.17 -4.00
N VAL A 178 4.50 12.11 -4.82
CA VAL A 178 5.47 11.93 -5.91
C VAL A 178 5.31 13.03 -6.95
N SER A 179 4.08 13.31 -7.41
CA SER A 179 3.82 14.35 -8.41
C SER A 179 4.28 15.73 -7.94
N ALA A 180 3.97 16.11 -6.69
CA ALA A 180 4.41 17.37 -6.10
C ALA A 180 5.93 17.44 -6.00
N ALA A 181 6.59 16.38 -5.50
CA ALA A 181 8.04 16.31 -5.43
C ALA A 181 8.71 16.47 -6.81
N CYS A 182 8.13 15.87 -7.86
CA CYS A 182 8.63 16.00 -9.22
C CYS A 182 8.56 17.45 -9.72
N GLU A 183 7.43 18.11 -9.48
CA GLU A 183 7.24 19.50 -9.89
C GLU A 183 8.15 20.44 -9.11
N GLU A 184 8.32 20.22 -7.81
CA GLU A 184 9.20 20.97 -6.92
C GLU A 184 10.66 20.90 -7.38
N VAL A 185 11.17 19.68 -7.64
CA VAL A 185 12.53 19.49 -8.17
C VAL A 185 12.70 20.18 -9.53
N ARG A 186 11.68 20.09 -10.41
CA ARG A 186 11.72 20.71 -11.74
C ARG A 186 11.65 22.24 -11.69
N ARG A 187 10.94 22.82 -10.71
CA ARG A 187 10.71 24.27 -10.60
C ARG A 187 11.70 24.98 -9.67
N SER A 188 12.36 24.28 -8.76
CA SER A 188 13.32 24.91 -7.86
C SER A 188 14.46 25.56 -8.64
N ARG A 189 14.60 26.89 -8.48
CA ARG A 189 15.72 27.64 -9.07
C ARG A 189 16.98 27.42 -8.25
N GLY A 190 16.89 27.45 -6.92
CA GLY A 190 18.02 27.22 -6.04
C GLY A 190 18.67 25.84 -6.25
N PHE A 191 17.86 24.80 -6.47
CA PHE A 191 18.40 23.47 -6.77
C PHE A 191 19.13 23.43 -8.13
N ARG A 192 18.62 24.11 -9.16
CA ARG A 192 19.31 24.20 -10.46
C ARG A 192 20.65 24.92 -10.35
N THR A 193 20.68 26.07 -9.68
CA THR A 193 21.92 26.82 -9.45
C THR A 193 22.94 25.97 -8.68
N LEU A 194 22.51 25.19 -7.68
CA LEU A 194 23.39 24.25 -6.97
C LEU A 194 24.00 23.22 -7.92
N LEU A 195 23.22 22.63 -8.83
CA LEU A 195 23.73 21.65 -9.80
C LEU A 195 24.76 22.28 -10.75
N GLU A 196 24.52 23.51 -11.20
CA GLU A 196 25.45 24.27 -12.05
C GLU A 196 26.77 24.55 -11.32
N LEU A 197 26.72 24.94 -10.04
CA LEU A 197 27.91 25.16 -9.21
C LEU A 197 28.71 23.87 -9.00
N VAL A 198 28.03 22.76 -8.70
CA VAL A 198 28.68 21.45 -8.57
C VAL A 198 29.34 21.03 -9.89
N LEU A 199 28.68 21.28 -11.02
CA LEU A 199 29.24 20.99 -12.34
C LEU A 199 30.48 21.83 -12.64
N LEU A 200 30.44 23.13 -12.35
CA LEU A 200 31.57 24.05 -12.52
C LEU A 200 32.78 23.59 -11.70
N ILE A 201 32.58 23.35 -10.40
CA ILE A 201 33.65 22.95 -9.49
C ILE A 201 34.17 21.55 -9.87
N GLY A 202 33.28 20.61 -10.18
CA GLY A 202 33.66 19.28 -10.62
C GLY A 202 34.50 19.30 -11.90
N ASN A 203 34.15 20.15 -12.88
CA ASN A 203 34.92 20.30 -14.11
C ASN A 203 36.29 20.94 -13.87
N TYR A 204 36.37 21.92 -12.97
CA TYR A 204 37.65 22.54 -12.59
C TYR A 204 38.57 21.53 -11.88
N MET A 205 38.04 20.80 -10.89
CA MET A 205 38.81 19.81 -10.13
C MET A 205 39.27 18.63 -10.99
N ASN A 206 38.46 18.22 -11.98
CA ASN A 206 38.76 17.08 -12.85
C ASN A 206 39.56 17.46 -14.11
N ALA A 207 40.06 18.70 -14.21
CA ALA A 207 40.84 19.15 -15.37
C ALA A 207 42.04 18.22 -15.63
N GLY A 208 42.24 17.83 -16.89
CA GLY A 208 43.30 16.90 -17.30
C GLY A 208 43.00 15.41 -17.04
N SER A 209 41.83 15.07 -16.49
CA SER A 209 41.36 13.69 -16.34
C SER A 209 40.35 13.29 -17.42
N ARG A 210 40.01 12.00 -17.49
CA ARG A 210 38.92 11.48 -18.35
C ARG A 210 37.56 12.10 -18.05
N ASN A 211 37.37 12.69 -16.85
CA ASN A 211 36.11 13.28 -16.41
C ASN A 211 36.07 14.81 -16.60
N ALA A 212 37.10 15.41 -17.19
CA ALA A 212 37.12 16.84 -17.51
C ALA A 212 36.04 17.20 -18.54
N GLN A 213 35.58 18.46 -18.53
CA GLN A 213 34.63 19.01 -19.51
C GLN A 213 33.31 18.22 -19.62
N SER A 214 32.83 17.70 -18.49
CA SER A 214 31.54 17.04 -18.41
C SER A 214 30.41 18.06 -18.62
N TYR A 215 29.38 17.67 -19.39
CA TYR A 215 28.18 18.48 -19.61
C TYR A 215 27.13 18.33 -18.49
N GLY A 216 27.29 17.32 -17.63
CA GLY A 216 26.40 17.01 -16.53
C GLY A 216 26.94 15.84 -15.72
N PHE A 217 26.27 15.51 -14.63
CA PHE A 217 26.63 14.39 -13.76
C PHE A 217 25.36 13.70 -13.24
N ASP A 218 25.48 12.43 -12.86
CA ASP A 218 24.40 11.69 -12.22
C ASP A 218 24.12 12.27 -10.81
N LEU A 219 22.85 12.57 -10.50
CA LEU A 219 22.41 13.13 -9.21
C LEU A 219 22.78 12.28 -7.98
N SER A 220 23.11 11.00 -8.15
CA SER A 220 23.71 10.16 -7.11
C SER A 220 25.09 10.68 -6.66
N SER A 221 25.81 11.39 -7.53
CA SER A 221 27.12 11.97 -7.25
C SER A 221 27.08 13.08 -6.20
N LEU A 222 25.92 13.72 -5.98
CA LEU A 222 25.73 14.70 -4.90
C LEU A 222 26.04 14.11 -3.53
N CYS A 223 25.75 12.81 -3.31
CA CYS A 223 26.07 12.12 -2.07
C CYS A 223 27.57 11.92 -1.84
N LYS A 224 28.38 11.99 -2.91
CA LYS A 224 29.83 11.77 -2.87
C LYS A 224 30.61 13.05 -2.54
N LEU A 225 29.95 14.22 -2.56
CA LEU A 225 30.60 15.51 -2.25
C LEU A 225 31.15 15.56 -0.82
N LYS A 226 30.56 14.80 0.11
CA LYS A 226 31.07 14.69 1.48
C LYS A 226 32.34 13.85 1.59
N ASP A 227 32.63 13.01 0.60
CA ASP A 227 33.74 12.06 0.63
C ASP A 227 35.05 12.72 0.17
N THR A 228 34.97 13.78 -0.63
CA THR A 228 36.11 14.59 -1.07
C THR A 228 36.52 15.57 0.03
N LYS A 229 37.73 15.43 0.56
CA LYS A 229 38.30 16.29 1.61
C LYS A 229 39.28 17.33 1.06
N SER A 230 39.44 18.44 1.78
CA SER A 230 40.50 19.42 1.55
C SER A 230 41.89 18.82 1.82
N ALA A 231 42.94 19.49 1.34
CA ALA A 231 44.32 19.07 1.53
C ALA A 231 44.71 18.91 3.02
N ASP A 232 44.16 19.75 3.90
CA ASP A 232 44.36 19.69 5.35
C ASP A 232 43.39 18.73 6.07
N GLN A 233 42.51 18.07 5.34
CA GLN A 233 41.46 17.16 5.81
C GLN A 233 40.46 17.74 6.82
N LYS A 234 40.43 19.08 7.00
CA LYS A 234 39.55 19.73 7.97
C LYS A 234 38.14 19.98 7.45
N GLN A 235 37.97 20.08 6.14
CA GLN A 235 36.69 20.35 5.50
C GLN A 235 36.47 19.39 4.32
N THR A 236 35.20 19.24 3.92
CA THR A 236 34.83 18.47 2.73
C THR A 236 34.39 19.41 1.61
N LEU A 237 34.35 18.91 0.38
CA LEU A 237 33.87 19.68 -0.77
C LEU A 237 32.43 20.18 -0.56
N LEU A 238 31.62 19.41 0.17
CA LEU A 238 30.28 19.83 0.58
C LEU A 238 30.30 21.05 1.53
N HIS A 239 31.23 21.10 2.50
CA HIS A 239 31.37 22.25 3.40
C HIS A 239 31.78 23.50 2.61
N PHE A 240 32.77 23.35 1.73
CA PHE A 240 33.21 24.42 0.83
C PHE A 240 32.06 24.95 -0.05
N LEU A 241 31.28 24.03 -0.65
CA LEU A 241 30.11 24.40 -1.45
C LEU A 241 29.05 25.15 -0.64
N ALA A 242 28.80 24.72 0.61
CA ALA A 242 27.85 25.39 1.48
C ALA A 242 28.29 26.83 1.80
N GLU A 243 29.57 27.04 2.14
CA GLU A 243 30.14 28.37 2.41
C GLU A 243 30.10 29.25 1.15
N ALA A 244 30.51 28.72 -0.01
CA ALA A 244 30.43 29.45 -1.27
C ALA A 244 28.99 29.85 -1.65
N CYS A 245 28.00 28.99 -1.37
CA CYS A 245 26.60 29.33 -1.56
C CYS A 245 26.12 30.41 -0.58
N GLU A 246 26.56 30.39 0.67
CA GLU A 246 26.20 31.43 1.66
C GLU A 246 26.77 32.80 1.28
N GLU A 247 28.00 32.85 0.78
CA GLU A 247 28.69 34.10 0.46
C GLU A 247 28.26 34.69 -0.88
N SER A 248 28.11 33.85 -1.91
CA SER A 248 27.97 34.30 -3.30
C SER A 248 26.63 33.98 -3.95
N PHE A 249 25.87 32.99 -3.43
CA PHE A 249 24.63 32.50 -4.05
C PHE A 249 23.51 32.24 -3.01
N PRO A 250 23.08 33.25 -2.23
CA PRO A 250 22.14 33.08 -1.12
C PRO A 250 20.77 32.53 -1.54
N GLU A 251 20.38 32.68 -2.82
CA GLU A 251 19.18 32.07 -3.39
C GLU A 251 19.20 30.54 -3.38
N VAL A 252 20.39 29.93 -3.38
CA VAL A 252 20.55 28.48 -3.28
C VAL A 252 20.05 27.99 -1.94
N LEU A 253 20.27 28.74 -0.84
CA LEU A 253 19.98 28.30 0.53
C LEU A 253 18.50 27.96 0.78
N ARG A 254 17.59 28.52 -0.03
CA ARG A 254 16.14 28.31 0.10
C ARG A 254 15.64 27.07 -0.64
N PHE A 255 16.48 26.39 -1.43
CA PHE A 255 16.05 25.23 -2.20
C PHE A 255 15.46 24.11 -1.34
N ALA A 256 15.89 23.98 -0.08
CA ALA A 256 15.33 23.00 0.84
C ALA A 256 13.86 23.29 1.21
N GLU A 257 13.43 24.56 1.16
CA GLU A 257 12.03 24.98 1.35
C GLU A 257 11.20 24.67 0.09
N ASP A 258 11.81 24.76 -1.10
CA ASP A 258 11.16 24.42 -2.37
C ASP A 258 10.85 22.91 -2.50
N LEU A 259 11.53 22.04 -1.75
CA LEU A 259 11.52 20.57 -1.91
C LEU A 259 10.78 19.83 -0.78
N GLN A 260 9.71 20.42 -0.25
CA GLN A 260 8.95 19.93 0.90
C GLN A 260 8.36 18.51 0.72
N HIS A 261 7.96 18.09 -0.48
CA HIS A 261 7.33 16.78 -0.70
C HIS A 261 8.33 15.67 -1.01
N VAL A 262 9.59 16.01 -1.28
CA VAL A 262 10.63 15.05 -1.66
C VAL A 262 10.85 13.99 -0.58
N GLU A 263 10.81 14.36 0.71
CA GLU A 263 10.95 13.38 1.79
C GLU A 263 9.81 12.36 1.81
N ARG A 264 8.57 12.83 1.63
CA ARG A 264 7.40 11.95 1.60
C ARG A 264 7.42 11.04 0.39
N ALA A 265 7.70 11.60 -0.80
CA ALA A 265 7.82 10.86 -2.05
C ALA A 265 8.89 9.75 -1.95
N SER A 266 9.97 10.01 -1.22
CA SER A 266 11.06 9.05 -1.02
C SER A 266 10.67 7.79 -0.23
N ARG A 267 9.54 7.82 0.48
CA ARG A 267 9.01 6.66 1.23
C ARG A 267 8.00 5.85 0.43
N VAL A 268 7.58 6.36 -0.74
CA VAL A 268 6.61 5.69 -1.61
C VAL A 268 7.29 4.56 -2.35
N SER A 269 6.71 3.36 -2.30
CA SER A 269 7.15 2.23 -3.11
C SER A 269 6.51 2.31 -4.49
N ALA A 270 7.35 2.57 -5.52
CA ALA A 270 6.90 2.64 -6.91
C ALA A 270 6.29 1.32 -7.38
N GLU A 271 6.86 0.17 -6.98
CA GLU A 271 6.36 -1.16 -7.34
C GLU A 271 4.96 -1.41 -6.75
N ASN A 272 4.76 -1.11 -5.47
CA ASN A 272 3.45 -1.28 -4.83
C ASN A 272 2.42 -0.34 -5.46
N LEU A 273 2.82 0.90 -5.77
CA LEU A 273 1.96 1.88 -6.42
C LEU A 273 1.51 1.41 -7.81
N GLU A 274 2.45 0.98 -8.65
CA GLU A 274 2.19 0.43 -9.99
C GLU A 274 1.30 -0.82 -9.91
N ARG A 275 1.59 -1.74 -8.99
CA ARG A 275 0.78 -2.95 -8.78
C ARG A 275 -0.66 -2.61 -8.44
N ASN A 276 -0.87 -1.66 -7.51
CA ASN A 276 -2.20 -1.26 -7.05
C ASN A 276 -2.98 -0.55 -8.18
N LEU A 277 -2.34 0.35 -8.92
CA LEU A 277 -2.95 1.04 -10.07
C LEU A 277 -3.36 0.04 -11.16
N LYS A 278 -2.45 -0.84 -11.58
CA LYS A 278 -2.74 -1.89 -12.58
C LYS A 278 -3.82 -2.86 -12.12
N GLN A 279 -3.91 -3.12 -10.82
CA GLN A 279 -5.00 -3.95 -10.28
C GLN A 279 -6.34 -3.24 -10.43
N MET A 280 -6.43 -1.97 -10.02
CA MET A 280 -7.65 -1.17 -10.17
C MET A 280 -8.06 -1.02 -11.64
N GLU A 281 -7.12 -0.75 -12.55
CA GLU A 281 -7.39 -0.68 -14.00
C GLU A 281 -7.99 -1.98 -14.54
N ARG A 282 -7.42 -3.13 -14.15
CA ARG A 282 -7.94 -4.44 -14.54
C ARG A 282 -9.35 -4.68 -13.99
N GLN A 283 -9.62 -4.27 -12.76
CA GLN A 283 -10.94 -4.40 -12.14
C GLN A 283 -11.98 -3.48 -12.81
N ILE A 284 -11.61 -2.27 -13.20
CA ILE A 284 -12.47 -1.35 -13.97
C ILE A 284 -12.76 -1.95 -15.35
N ALA A 285 -11.74 -2.37 -16.10
CA ALA A 285 -11.92 -2.97 -17.42
C ALA A 285 -12.76 -4.26 -17.36
N GLN A 286 -12.63 -5.03 -16.28
CA GLN A 286 -13.48 -6.21 -16.06
C GLN A 286 -14.93 -5.81 -15.78
N LEU A 287 -15.16 -4.79 -14.95
CA LEU A 287 -16.49 -4.26 -14.68
C LEU A 287 -17.16 -3.74 -15.95
N GLU A 288 -16.43 -3.03 -16.81
CA GLU A 288 -16.95 -2.53 -18.10
C GLU A 288 -17.44 -3.68 -18.99
N ARG A 289 -16.60 -4.72 -19.19
CA ARG A 289 -16.99 -5.92 -19.94
C ARG A 289 -18.17 -6.65 -19.32
N ASP A 290 -18.21 -6.73 -17.99
CA ASP A 290 -19.31 -7.34 -17.29
C ASP A 290 -20.60 -6.55 -17.57
N LEU A 291 -20.58 -5.21 -17.47
CA LEU A 291 -21.75 -4.37 -17.74
C LEU A 291 -22.27 -4.47 -19.17
N GLU A 292 -21.39 -4.61 -20.17
CA GLU A 292 -21.78 -4.85 -21.56
C GLU A 292 -22.51 -6.18 -21.75
N THR A 293 -22.18 -7.17 -20.92
CA THR A 293 -22.68 -8.54 -21.05
C THR A 293 -23.80 -8.87 -20.07
N PHE A 294 -24.12 -7.95 -19.14
CA PHE A 294 -25.29 -8.03 -18.29
C PHE A 294 -26.53 -7.51 -19.03
N SER A 295 -27.41 -8.44 -19.42
CA SER A 295 -28.76 -8.13 -19.89
C SER A 295 -29.76 -8.81 -18.97
N SER A 296 -30.67 -8.02 -18.39
CA SER A 296 -31.72 -8.50 -17.50
C SER A 296 -33.05 -7.85 -17.87
N GLU A 297 -34.08 -8.68 -17.97
CA GLU A 297 -35.47 -8.24 -18.21
C GLU A 297 -36.23 -8.06 -16.88
N GLU A 298 -35.58 -8.34 -15.74
CA GLU A 298 -36.19 -8.21 -14.42
C GLU A 298 -36.21 -6.73 -13.97
N PRO A 299 -37.38 -6.13 -13.69
CA PRO A 299 -37.47 -4.72 -13.28
C PRO A 299 -36.73 -4.37 -11.98
N GLN A 300 -36.47 -5.39 -11.14
CA GLN A 300 -35.76 -5.25 -9.85
C GLN A 300 -34.23 -5.33 -10.01
N ASP A 301 -33.73 -5.70 -11.19
CA ASP A 301 -32.29 -5.77 -11.45
C ASP A 301 -31.73 -4.40 -11.80
N MET A 302 -31.34 -3.66 -10.77
CA MET A 302 -30.80 -2.29 -10.89
C MET A 302 -29.29 -2.26 -11.11
N PHE A 303 -28.65 -3.42 -11.33
CA PHE A 303 -27.20 -3.52 -11.37
C PHE A 303 -26.55 -2.67 -12.46
N VAL A 304 -27.03 -2.74 -13.71
CA VAL A 304 -26.46 -1.94 -14.81
C VAL A 304 -26.65 -0.44 -14.53
N SER A 305 -27.82 -0.04 -14.02
CA SER A 305 -28.12 1.35 -13.65
C SER A 305 -27.16 1.89 -12.58
N LYS A 306 -27.01 1.16 -11.47
CA LYS A 306 -26.19 1.55 -10.31
C LYS A 306 -24.69 1.49 -10.60
N MET A 307 -24.25 0.48 -11.35
CA MET A 307 -22.84 0.28 -11.67
C MET A 307 -22.36 1.18 -12.82
N SER A 308 -23.17 1.44 -13.85
CA SER A 308 -22.71 2.21 -15.02
C SER A 308 -22.62 3.71 -14.76
N ILE A 309 -23.62 4.32 -14.11
CA ILE A 309 -23.75 5.79 -14.04
C ILE A 309 -22.95 6.39 -12.89
N SER A 310 -23.00 5.76 -11.70
CA SER A 310 -22.35 6.26 -10.48
C SER A 310 -20.87 5.89 -10.41
N PHE A 311 -20.51 4.68 -10.86
CA PHE A 311 -19.16 4.16 -10.64
C PHE A 311 -18.17 4.55 -11.74
N LEU A 312 -18.49 4.36 -13.03
CA LEU A 312 -17.52 4.57 -14.12
C LEU A 312 -17.13 6.04 -14.28
N THR A 313 -18.09 6.95 -14.18
CA THR A 313 -17.85 8.41 -14.26
C THR A 313 -16.93 8.91 -13.15
N CYS A 314 -17.07 8.36 -11.93
CA CYS A 314 -16.27 8.71 -10.77
C CYS A 314 -14.90 8.02 -10.78
N SER A 315 -14.88 6.73 -11.16
CA SER A 315 -13.70 5.87 -11.13
C SER A 315 -12.70 6.21 -12.24
N CYS A 316 -13.18 6.43 -13.47
CA CYS A 316 -12.34 6.82 -14.59
C CYS A 316 -11.68 8.19 -14.35
N ALA A 317 -12.43 9.18 -13.84
CA ALA A 317 -11.85 10.48 -13.52
C ALA A 317 -10.75 10.41 -12.43
N ARG A 318 -10.96 9.58 -11.40
CA ARG A 318 -10.04 9.43 -10.27
C ARG A 318 -8.81 8.59 -10.61
N VAL A 319 -8.97 7.48 -11.32
CA VAL A 319 -7.85 6.64 -11.76
C VAL A 319 -7.05 7.35 -12.85
N ASN A 320 -7.66 8.05 -13.79
CA ASN A 320 -6.94 8.78 -14.84
C ASN A 320 -6.14 9.98 -14.28
N THR A 321 -6.59 10.59 -13.18
CA THR A 321 -5.78 11.56 -12.42
C THR A 321 -4.57 10.88 -11.75
N ALA A 322 -4.74 9.66 -11.25
CA ALA A 322 -3.68 8.89 -10.62
C ALA A 322 -2.64 8.34 -11.63
N VAL A 323 -3.08 7.86 -12.79
CA VAL A 323 -2.25 7.34 -13.89
C VAL A 323 -1.49 8.45 -14.62
N ARG A 324 -2.09 9.64 -14.80
CA ARG A 324 -1.34 10.83 -15.27
C ARG A 324 -0.17 11.17 -14.35
N CYS A 325 -0.28 10.86 -13.07
CA CYS A 325 0.82 11.02 -12.13
C CYS A 325 1.78 9.82 -12.14
N GLU A 326 1.41 8.63 -12.61
CA GLU A 326 2.37 7.55 -12.91
C GLU A 326 3.32 7.97 -14.06
N ALA A 327 2.82 8.72 -15.05
CA ALA A 327 3.66 9.37 -16.05
C ALA A 327 4.61 10.43 -15.44
N ALA A 328 4.25 11.03 -14.29
CA ALA A 328 5.12 11.91 -13.51
C ALA A 328 6.05 11.14 -12.54
N ALA A 329 5.60 9.99 -12.03
CA ALA A 329 6.32 9.07 -11.15
C ALA A 329 7.29 8.14 -11.90
N GLY A 330 7.27 8.20 -13.24
CA GLY A 330 8.43 7.89 -14.08
C GLY A 330 9.59 8.84 -13.78
N PHE A 331 9.96 9.08 -12.53
CA PHE A 331 11.08 9.92 -12.10
C PHE A 331 12.42 9.36 -12.63
N GLY A 332 12.47 8.08 -13.00
CA GLY A 332 13.56 7.48 -13.77
C GLY A 332 13.49 7.67 -15.30
N ARG A 333 12.32 8.04 -15.86
CA ARG A 333 12.12 8.26 -17.32
C ARG A 333 11.90 9.74 -17.70
N ALA A 334 11.40 10.58 -16.80
CA ALA A 334 11.05 11.98 -17.03
C ALA A 334 12.25 12.94 -16.99
N TRP A 335 13.46 12.44 -16.70
CA TRP A 335 14.72 13.14 -16.97
C TRP A 335 15.26 12.89 -18.39
N GLN A 336 14.53 12.18 -19.25
CA GLN A 336 14.90 12.00 -20.67
C GLN A 336 14.32 13.02 -21.69
N PRO A 337 13.28 13.86 -21.46
CA PRO A 337 12.84 14.77 -22.52
C PRO A 337 13.56 16.13 -22.58
N SER A 338 14.38 16.55 -21.62
CA SER A 338 15.16 17.80 -21.74
C SER A 338 16.51 17.64 -22.44
N ILE A 339 16.90 16.40 -22.77
CA ILE A 339 18.11 16.12 -23.58
C ILE A 339 17.78 16.14 -25.08
N SER A 340 16.52 15.94 -25.48
CA SER A 340 16.13 15.98 -26.90
C SER A 340 16.05 17.39 -27.49
N THR A 341 15.91 18.44 -26.69
CA THR A 341 15.79 19.82 -27.21
C THR A 341 17.15 20.45 -27.57
N TYR A 342 18.26 19.77 -27.27
CA TYR A 342 19.61 20.16 -27.69
C TYR A 342 20.36 19.06 -28.46
N GLN A 343 19.68 17.97 -28.83
CA GLN A 343 20.20 16.92 -29.72
C GLN A 343 19.51 16.98 -31.09
N THR A 344 19.72 18.07 -31.83
CA THR A 344 19.72 18.02 -33.30
C THR A 344 21.09 18.41 -33.81
N ARG A 345 22.02 17.46 -33.77
CA ARG A 345 22.87 17.06 -34.90
C ARG A 345 23.83 15.94 -34.50
N SER A 346 23.76 14.87 -35.29
CA SER A 346 24.73 13.78 -35.44
C SER A 346 24.81 12.74 -34.32
N CYS A 347 24.05 11.64 -34.48
CA CYS A 347 24.58 10.32 -34.83
C CYS A 347 23.52 9.23 -34.55
N ALA A 348 23.31 8.35 -35.54
CA ALA A 348 22.33 7.26 -35.55
C ALA A 348 22.78 6.06 -34.67
N PRO A 349 21.87 5.11 -34.36
CA PRO A 349 21.94 4.27 -33.17
C PRO A 349 22.53 2.88 -33.45
N THR A 350 23.20 2.30 -32.44
CA THR A 350 23.38 0.85 -32.35
C THR A 350 22.81 0.36 -31.03
N GLY A 351 21.76 -0.45 -31.13
CA GLY A 351 20.98 -0.92 -29.99
C GLY A 351 21.67 -1.98 -29.14
N ARG A 352 21.31 -2.00 -27.86
CA ARG A 352 20.93 -3.21 -27.12
C ARG A 352 20.36 -2.86 -25.74
N SER A 353 19.29 -3.59 -25.41
CA SER A 353 18.66 -3.89 -24.12
C SER A 353 18.28 -2.75 -23.18
N SER A 354 16.97 -2.55 -23.10
CA SER A 354 16.21 -1.83 -22.09
C SER A 354 16.13 -2.63 -20.79
N ASP A 355 17.16 -2.54 -19.95
CA ASP A 355 17.14 -2.97 -18.55
C ASP A 355 17.77 -1.87 -17.70
N TRP A 356 16.97 -0.86 -17.32
CA TRP A 356 17.41 0.19 -16.40
C TRP A 356 16.69 0.03 -15.06
N LEU A 357 17.47 -0.49 -14.12
CA LEU A 357 17.22 -0.64 -12.70
C LEU A 357 16.56 0.60 -12.10
N VAL A 358 15.38 0.41 -11.51
CA VAL A 358 14.81 1.32 -10.53
C VAL A 358 15.69 1.21 -9.27
N PRO A 359 16.31 2.30 -8.76
CA PRO A 359 17.03 2.22 -7.49
C PRO A 359 16.02 1.99 -6.37
N GLU A 360 16.14 0.87 -5.65
CA GLU A 360 15.26 0.48 -4.54
C GLU A 360 15.35 1.38 -3.30
N ASP A 361 16.23 2.38 -3.28
CA ASP A 361 16.52 3.15 -2.07
C ASP A 361 16.13 4.64 -2.20
N GLY A 362 14.86 4.93 -1.89
CA GLY A 362 14.37 6.29 -1.66
C GLY A 362 15.04 6.99 -0.46
N SER A 363 15.79 6.26 0.36
CA SER A 363 16.64 6.80 1.43
C SER A 363 17.67 7.85 0.97
N SER A 364 18.01 7.90 -0.33
CA SER A 364 19.00 8.83 -0.90
C SER A 364 18.59 10.31 -0.81
N PHE A 365 17.30 10.65 -0.95
CA PHE A 365 16.87 12.06 -0.95
C PHE A 365 16.73 12.66 0.46
N ARG A 366 16.43 11.83 1.46
CA ARG A 366 16.37 12.21 2.89
C ARG A 366 17.68 12.84 3.37
N SER A 367 18.82 12.38 2.83
CA SER A 367 20.13 12.90 3.16
C SER A 367 20.44 14.21 2.41
N LYS A 368 19.96 14.42 1.18
CA LYS A 368 20.45 15.47 0.27
C LYS A 368 20.06 16.91 0.66
N GLY A 369 18.84 17.15 1.13
CA GLY A 369 18.45 18.47 1.68
C GLY A 369 19.03 18.74 3.07
N SER A 370 19.33 17.66 3.81
CA SER A 370 19.99 17.73 5.11
C SER A 370 21.49 18.00 4.99
N LEU A 371 22.17 17.53 3.93
CA LEU A 371 23.62 17.62 3.75
C LEU A 371 24.17 19.06 3.84
N ILE A 372 23.52 20.05 3.22
CA ILE A 372 23.94 21.46 3.31
C ILE A 372 23.65 22.03 4.71
N ARG A 373 22.49 21.72 5.31
CA ARG A 373 22.16 22.14 6.69
C ARG A 373 23.06 21.46 7.74
N GLN A 374 23.48 20.23 7.49
CA GLN A 374 24.28 19.43 8.41
C GLN A 374 25.76 19.83 8.32
N ALA A 375 26.27 20.14 7.13
CA ALA A 375 27.58 20.78 6.94
C ALA A 375 27.67 22.12 7.68
N ARG A 376 26.55 22.86 7.76
CA ARG A 376 26.44 24.10 8.55
C ARG A 376 26.59 23.89 10.07
N LEU A 377 26.09 22.77 10.58
CA LEU A 377 26.11 22.44 12.02
C LEU A 377 27.44 21.82 12.48
N THR A 378 28.23 21.28 11.55
CA THR A 378 29.52 20.64 11.84
C THR A 378 30.73 21.49 11.45
N GLY A 379 30.52 22.75 11.04
CA GLY A 379 31.60 23.69 10.73
C GLY A 379 32.44 24.03 11.98
N PRO A 380 33.74 24.33 11.80
CA PRO A 380 34.60 24.70 12.93
C PRO A 380 34.07 25.96 13.61
N ASP A 381 33.97 25.90 14.94
CA ASP A 381 33.53 26.96 15.84
C ASP A 381 34.30 28.25 15.53
N ARG A 382 33.62 29.28 14.97
CA ARG A 382 34.24 30.57 14.69
C ARG A 382 34.48 31.27 16.02
N GLY A 383 35.64 30.99 16.62
CA GLY A 383 36.16 31.71 17.79
C GLY A 383 36.15 33.21 17.54
N THR A 384 35.52 33.93 18.47
CA THR A 384 35.43 35.39 18.54
C THR A 384 36.81 36.03 18.35
N ALA A 385 36.98 36.81 17.28
CA ALA A 385 38.15 37.65 17.09
C ALA A 385 38.13 38.81 18.09
N HIS A 386 39.04 38.80 19.06
CA HIS A 386 39.35 39.95 19.90
C HIS A 386 40.14 41.01 19.08
N PRO A 387 39.91 42.31 19.30
CA PRO A 387 40.71 43.35 18.68
C PRO A 387 42.12 43.44 19.33
N PRO A 388 43.17 43.83 18.59
CA PRO A 388 44.52 43.96 19.14
C PRO A 388 44.64 45.22 20.01
N PRO A 389 45.52 45.22 21.04
CA PRO A 389 45.70 46.35 21.93
C PRO A 389 46.57 47.44 21.29
N GLY A 390 46.25 48.69 21.60
CA GLY A 390 47.02 49.87 21.17
C GLY A 390 48.40 49.95 21.81
N ALA A 391 49.33 50.57 21.08
CA ALA A 391 50.57 51.10 21.60
C ALA A 391 50.73 52.55 21.08
N SER A 392 51.16 53.41 21.99
CA SER A 392 51.22 54.86 21.92
C SER A 392 52.46 55.40 21.21
N ASP A 393 52.36 56.70 20.93
CA ASP A 393 53.42 57.71 20.85
C ASP A 393 54.11 58.00 19.50
N GLY A 394 54.08 59.30 19.14
CA GLY A 394 55.09 59.91 18.28
C GLY A 394 54.61 60.96 17.28
N LEU A 395 54.16 62.13 17.75
CA LEU A 395 54.25 63.40 16.99
C LEU A 395 55.74 63.69 16.67
N PRO A 396 56.09 64.36 15.56
CA PRO A 396 55.85 65.82 15.46
C PRO A 396 55.46 66.37 14.08
N THR A 397 54.75 67.49 14.13
CA THR A 397 54.54 68.52 13.09
C THR A 397 55.81 69.38 12.90
N PRO A 398 55.81 70.45 12.08
CA PRO A 398 55.25 70.65 10.72
C PRO A 398 56.29 71.31 9.76
N THR A 399 55.98 71.35 8.46
CA THR A 399 55.94 72.56 7.62
C THR A 399 55.22 72.26 6.33
#